data_AF-A0A2V8TM23-F1
#
_entry.id   AF-A0A2V8TM23-F1
#
_cell.length_a   1.000
_cell.length_b   1.000
_cell.length_c   1.000
_cell.angle_alpha   90.00
_cell.angle_beta   90.00
_cell.angle_gamma   90.00
#
_symmetry.space_group_name_H-M   'P 1'
#
loop_
_entity.id
_entity.type
_entity.pdbx_description
1 polymer ?
#
loop_
_entity_poly.entity_id
_entity_poly.type
_entity_poly.pdbx_seq_one_letter_code
_entity_poly.pdbx_strand_id
1 'polypeptide(L)'
;MQISKEVWIPWVQKGVSVVFILAGAWLLTRIARRLLRRLRTYTVRVMDRRGSASTIELENRAATIIAVLGKLASTVIWIVALVMALSQLDFHIEPLLAGLGVAGIAVGLGAQTLIKDWLGGLFLLLEDQIR
;
A
#
# COMPACT_ATOMS: atom_id res chain seq x y z
N MET A 1 43.61 -14.93 -22.49
CA MET A 1 42.23 -14.55 -22.88
C MET A 1 41.30 -14.78 -21.68
N GLN A 2 41.37 -13.92 -20.65
CA GLN A 2 40.66 -14.06 -19.37
C GLN A 2 39.82 -12.82 -18.99
N ILE A 3 39.82 -11.79 -19.84
CA ILE A 3 39.28 -10.45 -19.54
C ILE A 3 37.74 -10.38 -19.68
N SER A 4 37.09 -11.37 -20.30
CA SER A 4 35.65 -11.29 -20.60
C SER A 4 34.71 -11.77 -19.49
N LYS A 5 35.18 -12.47 -18.44
CA LYS A 5 34.26 -13.00 -17.41
C LYS A 5 33.97 -12.02 -16.28
N GLU A 6 34.88 -11.10 -15.96
CA GLU A 6 34.72 -10.20 -14.82
C GLU A 6 33.84 -8.98 -15.09
N VAL A 7 33.65 -8.60 -16.37
CA VAL A 7 32.88 -7.42 -16.75
C VAL A 7 31.36 -7.67 -16.74
N TRP A 8 30.90 -8.90 -16.99
CA TRP A 8 29.46 -9.19 -17.16
C TRP A 8 28.76 -9.66 -15.86
N ILE A 9 29.51 -10.26 -14.93
CA ILE A 9 28.97 -10.77 -13.65
C ILE A 9 28.24 -9.68 -12.83
N PRO A 10 28.79 -8.45 -12.69
CA PRO A 10 28.12 -7.40 -11.90
C PRO A 10 26.80 -6.93 -12.52
N TRP A 11 26.72 -6.88 -13.86
CA TRP A 11 25.52 -6.48 -14.58
C TRP A 11 24.42 -7.53 -14.48
N VAL A 12 24.79 -8.81 -14.58
CA VAL A 12 23.85 -9.92 -14.39
C VAL A 12 23.33 -9.94 -12.95
N GLN A 13 24.19 -9.73 -11.95
CA GLN A 13 23.77 -9.67 -10.54
C GLN A 13 22.81 -8.51 -10.27
N LYS A 14 23.11 -7.30 -10.76
CA LYS A 14 22.22 -6.14 -10.63
C LYS A 14 20.88 -6.38 -11.33
N GLY A 15 20.90 -6.96 -12.52
CA GLY A 15 19.68 -7.32 -13.26
C GLY A 15 18.81 -8.34 -12.51
N VAL A 16 19.41 -9.39 -11.96
CA VAL A 16 18.70 -10.40 -11.16
C VAL A 16 18.10 -9.77 -9.90
N SER A 17 18.84 -8.93 -9.18
CA SER A 17 18.34 -8.22 -7.99
C SER A 17 17.13 -7.34 -8.31
N VAL A 18 17.17 -6.59 -9.42
CA VAL A 18 16.03 -5.77 -9.87
C VAL A 18 14.82 -6.66 -10.18
N VAL A 19 15.01 -7.77 -10.88
CA VAL A 19 13.92 -8.73 -11.14
C VAL A 19 13.33 -9.29 -9.84
N PHE A 20 14.16 -9.62 -8.84
CA PHE A 20 13.69 -10.06 -7.53
C PHE A 20 12.90 -8.97 -6.78
N ILE A 21 13.36 -7.72 -6.81
CA ILE A 21 12.64 -6.58 -6.21
C ILE A 21 11.27 -6.42 -6.87
N LEU A 22 11.21 -6.43 -8.20
CA LEU A 22 9.97 -6.29 -8.95
C LEU A 22 9.03 -7.48 -8.74
N ALA A 23 9.57 -8.70 -8.68
CA ALA A 23 8.81 -9.91 -8.36
C ALA A 23 8.23 -9.86 -6.94
N GLY A 24 9.03 -9.40 -5.97
CA GLY A 24 8.60 -9.17 -4.59
C GLY A 24 7.49 -8.12 -4.51
N ALA A 25 7.67 -6.98 -5.17
CA ALA A 25 6.66 -5.93 -5.25
C ALA A 25 5.35 -6.41 -5.89
N TRP A 26 5.45 -7.17 -6.98
CA TRP A 26 4.31 -7.79 -7.63
C TRP A 26 3.59 -8.78 -6.72
N LEU A 27 4.35 -9.62 -5.99
CA LEU A 27 3.83 -10.59 -5.03
C LEU A 27 3.12 -9.89 -3.86
N LEU A 28 3.75 -8.88 -3.26
CA LEU A 28 3.16 -8.07 -2.19
C LEU A 28 1.88 -7.39 -2.66
N THR A 29 1.89 -6.79 -3.86
CA THR A 29 0.70 -6.16 -4.45
C THR A 29 -0.40 -7.20 -4.71
N ARG A 30 -0.03 -8.42 -5.11
CA ARG A 30 -0.99 -9.53 -5.31
C ARG A 30 -1.58 -10.00 -3.98
N ILE A 31 -0.78 -10.09 -2.92
CA ILE A 31 -1.23 -10.44 -1.57
C ILE A 31 -2.14 -9.33 -1.02
N ALA A 32 -1.72 -8.06 -1.04
CA ALA A 32 -2.51 -6.92 -0.60
C ALA A 32 -3.88 -6.88 -1.30
N ARG A 33 -3.91 -6.99 -2.64
CA ARG A 33 -5.17 -7.05 -3.39
C ARG A 33 -6.00 -8.30 -3.08
N ARG A 34 -5.38 -9.43 -2.76
CA ARG A 34 -6.12 -10.65 -2.32
C ARG A 34 -6.75 -10.46 -0.95
N LEU A 35 -6.02 -9.90 0.01
CA LEU A 35 -6.54 -9.64 1.36
C LEU A 35 -7.72 -8.66 1.30
N LEU A 36 -7.58 -7.58 0.54
CA LEU A 36 -8.66 -6.59 0.38
C LEU A 36 -9.88 -7.17 -0.35
N ARG A 37 -9.68 -8.04 -1.35
CA ARG A 37 -10.80 -8.77 -1.97
C ARG A 37 -11.48 -9.73 -0.99
N ARG A 38 -10.73 -10.40 -0.10
CA ARG A 38 -11.32 -11.26 0.94
C ARG A 38 -12.18 -10.47 1.91
N LEU A 39 -11.73 -9.27 2.32
CA LEU A 39 -12.51 -8.37 3.16
C LEU A 39 -13.80 -7.93 2.44
N ARG A 40 -13.70 -7.57 1.15
CA ARG A 40 -14.86 -7.19 0.32
C ARG A 40 -15.90 -8.32 0.25
N THR A 41 -15.50 -9.57 -0.06
CA THR A 41 -16.47 -10.66 -0.24
C THR A 41 -17.08 -11.18 1.08
N TYR A 42 -16.57 -10.76 2.25
CA TYR A 42 -17.17 -11.07 3.55
C TYR A 42 -18.31 -10.10 3.87
N THR A 43 -18.12 -8.80 3.61
CA THR A 43 -19.14 -7.77 3.85
C THR A 43 -20.34 -7.93 2.91
N VAL A 44 -20.09 -8.30 1.64
CA VAL A 44 -21.13 -8.42 0.60
C VAL A 44 -22.00 -9.68 0.78
N ARG A 45 -21.47 -10.80 1.28
CA ARG A 45 -22.21 -12.08 1.34
C ARG A 45 -23.02 -12.31 2.61
N VAL A 46 -22.78 -11.58 3.69
CA VAL A 46 -23.48 -11.78 4.97
C VAL A 46 -24.85 -11.08 5.03
N MET A 47 -25.14 -10.15 4.12
CA MET A 47 -26.34 -9.29 4.20
C MET A 47 -27.35 -9.48 3.06
N ASP A 48 -27.09 -10.40 2.12
CA ASP A 48 -27.98 -10.72 0.98
C ASP A 48 -29.31 -11.40 1.38
N ARG A 49 -29.66 -11.44 2.68
CA ARG A 49 -30.93 -11.95 3.19
C ARG A 49 -31.87 -10.88 3.77
N ARG A 50 -31.54 -9.58 3.72
CA ARG A 50 -32.38 -8.51 4.33
C ARG A 50 -32.73 -7.28 3.49
N GLY A 51 -32.39 -7.23 2.19
CA GLY A 51 -33.07 -6.42 1.18
C GLY A 51 -33.60 -5.02 1.58
N SER A 52 -32.77 -4.15 2.17
CA SER A 52 -33.08 -2.73 2.37
C SER A 52 -32.24 -1.85 1.43
N ALA A 53 -32.84 -0.83 0.82
CA ALA A 53 -32.12 0.13 -0.03
C ALA A 53 -30.98 0.84 0.73
N SER A 54 -31.13 1.05 2.05
CA SER A 54 -30.11 1.68 2.90
C SER A 54 -28.85 0.83 3.11
N THR A 55 -28.96 -0.51 3.07
CA THR A 55 -27.81 -1.41 3.23
C THR A 55 -26.94 -1.48 1.98
N ILE A 56 -27.53 -1.34 0.79
CA ILE A 56 -26.82 -1.37 -0.50
C ILE A 56 -25.94 -0.13 -0.67
N GLU A 57 -26.40 1.05 -0.25
CA GLU A 57 -25.63 2.28 -0.36
C GLU A 57 -24.39 2.28 0.57
N LEU A 58 -24.56 1.80 1.80
CA LEU A 58 -23.46 1.65 2.75
C LEU A 58 -22.39 0.66 2.24
N GLU A 59 -22.83 -0.42 1.59
CA GLU A 59 -21.94 -1.41 0.97
C GLU A 59 -21.12 -0.82 -0.18
N ASN A 60 -21.76 -0.04 -1.05
CA ASN A 60 -21.07 0.63 -2.16
C ASN A 60 -20.02 1.64 -1.66
N ARG A 61 -20.33 2.37 -0.58
CA ARG A 61 -19.38 3.28 0.07
C ARG A 61 -18.19 2.51 0.66
N ALA A 62 -18.45 1.43 1.41
CA ALA A 62 -17.40 0.57 1.98
C ALA A 62 -16.52 -0.07 0.90
N ALA A 63 -17.12 -0.58 -0.18
CA ALA A 63 -16.39 -1.16 -1.31
C ALA A 63 -15.47 -0.14 -2.00
N THR A 64 -15.93 1.11 -2.13
CA THR A 64 -15.14 2.20 -2.71
C THR A 64 -13.96 2.56 -1.80
N ILE A 65 -14.18 2.67 -0.48
CA ILE A 65 -13.10 2.92 0.49
C ILE A 65 -12.05 1.80 0.45
N ILE A 66 -12.48 0.53 0.48
CA ILE A 66 -11.57 -0.63 0.39
C ILE A 66 -10.78 -0.60 -0.94
N ALA A 67 -11.43 -0.22 -2.04
CA ALA A 67 -10.77 -0.11 -3.34
C ALA A 67 -9.73 1.03 -3.37
N VAL A 68 -10.04 2.20 -2.78
CA VAL A 68 -9.12 3.34 -2.67
C VAL A 68 -7.92 2.97 -1.80
N LEU A 69 -8.14 2.40 -0.62
CA LEU A 69 -7.06 1.93 0.28
C LEU A 69 -6.17 0.89 -0.43
N GLY A 70 -6.76 -0.02 -1.21
CA GLY A 70 -6.00 -0.98 -2.00
C GLY A 70 -5.16 -0.36 -3.11
N LYS A 71 -5.68 0.67 -3.78
CA LYS A 71 -4.92 1.43 -4.76
C LYS A 71 -3.77 2.17 -4.08
N LEU A 72 -4.02 2.85 -2.97
CA LEU A 72 -2.99 3.56 -2.19
C LEU A 72 -1.86 2.63 -1.74
N ALA A 73 -2.21 1.48 -1.13
CA ALA A 73 -1.21 0.49 -0.71
C ALA A 73 -0.38 -0.04 -1.89
N SER A 74 -1.04 -0.32 -3.02
CA SER A 74 -0.34 -0.75 -4.24
C SER A 74 0.61 0.33 -4.75
N THR A 75 0.18 1.58 -4.78
CA THR A 75 1.02 2.72 -5.20
C THR A 75 2.27 2.86 -4.32
N VAL A 76 2.11 2.78 -2.99
CA VAL A 76 3.25 2.85 -2.05
C VAL A 76 4.23 1.71 -2.28
N ILE A 77 3.76 0.47 -2.46
CA ILE A 77 4.61 -0.70 -2.75
C ILE A 77 5.43 -0.46 -4.02
N TRP A 78 4.81 0.06 -5.08
CA TRP A 78 5.50 0.34 -6.34
C TRP A 78 6.52 1.49 -6.23
N ILE A 79 6.23 2.53 -5.46
CA ILE A 79 7.19 3.61 -5.18
C ILE A 79 8.43 3.04 -4.48
N VAL A 80 8.24 2.24 -3.43
CA VAL A 80 9.35 1.60 -2.71
C VAL A 80 10.16 0.68 -3.63
N ALA A 81 9.46 -0.14 -4.42
CA ALA A 81 10.11 -1.04 -5.38
C ALA A 81 10.93 -0.28 -6.43
N LEU A 82 10.43 0.85 -6.92
CA LEU A 82 11.13 1.70 -7.87
C LEU A 82 12.40 2.29 -7.27
N VAL A 83 12.31 2.85 -6.05
CA VAL A 83 13.48 3.40 -5.34
C VAL A 83 14.54 2.32 -5.11
N MET A 84 14.12 1.13 -4.68
CA MET A 84 15.02 -0.01 -4.48
C MET A 84 15.66 -0.49 -5.78
N ALA A 85 14.91 -0.51 -6.88
CA ALA A 85 15.44 -0.88 -8.19
C ALA A 85 16.46 0.14 -8.70
N LEU A 86 16.19 1.45 -8.53
CA LEU A 86 17.14 2.52 -8.88
C LEU A 86 18.43 2.43 -8.07
N SER A 87 18.34 2.08 -6.79
CA SER A 87 19.51 1.85 -5.93
C SER A 87 20.44 0.76 -6.45
N GLN A 88 19.90 -0.30 -7.06
CA GLN A 88 20.70 -1.40 -7.63
C GLN A 88 21.43 -0.99 -8.94
N LEU A 89 20.96 0.07 -9.59
CA LEU A 89 21.53 0.61 -10.83
C LEU A 89 22.53 1.75 -10.55
N ASP A 90 22.98 1.90 -9.31
CA ASP A 90 23.88 2.96 -8.83
C ASP A 90 23.37 4.40 -9.05
N PHE A 91 22.04 4.58 -9.15
CA PHE A 91 21.48 5.92 -9.11
C PHE A 91 21.52 6.46 -7.67
N HIS A 92 21.84 7.74 -7.53
CA HIS A 92 21.76 8.48 -6.28
C HIS A 92 20.28 8.62 -5.86
N ILE A 93 19.86 7.79 -4.91
CA ILE A 93 18.47 7.77 -4.40
C ILE A 93 18.25 8.76 -3.26
N GLU A 94 19.29 9.38 -2.72
CA GLU A 94 19.23 10.29 -1.57
C GLU A 94 18.27 11.46 -1.80
N PRO A 95 18.30 12.16 -2.97
CA PRO A 95 17.34 13.23 -3.25
C PRO A 95 15.90 12.71 -3.37
N LEU A 96 15.72 11.53 -3.93
CA LEU A 96 14.41 10.90 -4.10
C LEU A 96 13.82 10.49 -2.75
N LEU A 97 14.63 9.89 -1.88
CA LEU A 97 14.24 9.55 -0.51
C LEU A 97 13.92 10.79 0.32
N ALA A 98 14.72 11.86 0.19
CA ALA A 98 14.44 13.13 0.84
C ALA A 98 13.09 13.72 0.39
N GLY A 99 12.84 13.75 -0.91
CA GLY A 99 11.56 14.23 -1.47
C GLY A 99 10.37 13.39 -1.04
N LEU A 100 10.50 12.06 -1.06
CA LEU A 100 9.46 11.13 -0.58
C LEU A 100 9.22 11.27 0.92
N GLY A 101 10.25 11.55 1.71
CA GLY A 101 10.14 11.83 3.14
C GLY A 101 9.32 13.09 3.41
N VAL A 102 9.63 14.20 2.74
CA VAL A 102 8.86 15.46 2.86
C VAL A 102 7.42 15.28 2.38
N ALA A 103 7.20 14.60 1.25
CA ALA A 103 5.86 14.30 0.76
C ALA A 103 5.07 13.42 1.75
N GLY A 104 5.73 12.44 2.37
CA GLY A 104 5.14 11.60 3.41
C GLY A 104 4.71 12.40 4.64
N ILE A 105 5.53 13.36 5.07
CA ILE A 105 5.19 14.28 6.16
C ILE A 105 3.97 15.11 5.78
N ALA A 106 3.93 15.70 4.58
CA ALA A 106 2.80 16.49 4.11
C ALA A 106 1.49 15.68 4.09
N VAL A 107 1.54 14.43 3.61
CA VAL A 107 0.39 13.51 3.65
C VAL A 107 -0.02 13.19 5.09
N GLY A 108 0.95 12.93 5.98
CA GLY A 108 0.69 12.65 7.40
C GLY A 108 0.05 13.82 8.13
N LEU A 109 0.49 15.04 7.85
CA LEU A 109 -0.12 16.26 8.38
C LEU A 109 -1.54 16.47 7.85
N GLY A 110 -1.77 16.21 6.55
CA GLY A 110 -3.11 16.25 5.97
C GLY A 110 -4.08 15.20 6.54
N ALA A 111 -3.56 14.05 6.97
CA ALA A 111 -4.34 12.98 7.60
C ALA A 111 -4.49 13.14 9.12
N GLN A 112 -3.87 14.16 9.73
CA GLN A 112 -3.78 14.28 11.18
C GLN A 112 -5.15 14.44 11.85
N THR A 113 -6.08 15.19 11.24
CA THR A 113 -7.44 15.37 11.77
C THR A 113 -8.21 14.06 11.77
N LEU A 114 -8.15 13.29 10.68
CA LEU A 114 -8.79 11.97 10.58
C LEU A 114 -8.33 11.01 11.70
N ILE A 115 -7.04 11.02 12.02
CA ILE A 115 -6.49 10.16 13.09
C ILE A 115 -7.03 10.62 14.45
N LYS A 116 -7.07 11.94 14.70
CA LYS A 116 -7.63 12.49 15.94
C LYS A 116 -9.10 12.14 16.10
N ASP A 117 -9.88 12.25 15.03
CA ASP A 117 -11.32 11.94 15.05
C ASP A 117 -11.57 10.45 15.34
N TRP A 118 -10.78 9.57 14.71
CA TRP A 118 -10.88 8.13 14.94
C TRP A 118 -10.51 7.74 16.38
N LEU A 119 -9.41 8.29 16.91
CA LEU A 119 -9.00 8.05 18.29
C LEU A 119 -10.03 8.62 19.28
N GLY A 120 -10.54 9.83 19.03
CA GLY A 120 -11.58 10.44 19.86
C GLY A 120 -12.85 9.59 19.91
N GLY A 121 -13.29 9.06 18.77
CA GLY A 121 -14.41 8.13 18.70
C GLY A 121 -14.17 6.84 19.48
N LEU A 122 -12.97 6.27 19.41
CA LEU A 122 -12.61 5.09 20.20
C LEU A 122 -12.59 5.37 21.70
N PHE A 123 -12.00 6.49 22.14
CA PHE A 123 -12.00 6.88 23.55
C PHE A 123 -13.42 7.06 24.08
N LEU A 124 -14.31 7.67 23.30
CA LEU A 124 -15.71 7.85 23.67
C LEU A 124 -16.42 6.51 23.87
N LEU A 125 -16.15 5.51 23.04
CA LEU A 125 -16.67 4.15 23.19
C LEU A 125 -16.09 3.40 24.41
N LEU A 126 -14.83 3.66 24.75
CA LEU A 126 -14.16 3.02 25.88
C LEU A 126 -14.54 3.63 27.23
N GLU A 127 -14.90 4.92 27.24
CA GLU A 127 -15.24 5.67 28.45
C GLU A 127 -16.72 5.54 28.84
N ASP A 128 -17.53 4.80 28.07
CA ASP A 128 -18.99 4.64 28.26
C ASP A 128 -19.70 5.99 28.48
N GLN A 129 -19.24 7.02 27.78
CA GLN A 129 -19.84 8.37 27.76
C GLN A 129 -21.19 8.39 27.03
N ILE A 130 -21.66 7.24 26.52
CA ILE A 130 -22.96 7.05 25.90
C ILE A 130 -23.92 6.44 26.94
N ARG A 131 -24.31 7.25 27.93
CA ARG A 131 -25.44 6.96 28.81
C ARG A 131 -26.46 8.09 28.77
#